data_AF-A0A2V7VSI8-F1
#
_entry.id   AF-A0A2V7VSI8-F1
#
_cell.length_a   1.000
_cell.length_b   1.000
_cell.length_c   1.000
_cell.angle_alpha   90.00
_cell.angle_beta   90.00
_cell.angle_gamma   90.00
#
_symmetry.space_group_name_H-M   'P 1'
#
loop_
_entity.id
_entity.type
_entity.pdbx_description
1 polymer ?
#
loop_
_entity_poly.entity_id
_entity_poly.type
_entity_poly.pdbx_seq_one_letter_code
_entity_poly.pdbx_strand_id
1 'polypeptide(L)'
;NRLAAGLALSLIGDVLIEWSFAAGLAAFLLGHIAYIAAFLADTARPRLLRALPIAAYGAGMAAFLWPGLGDLRPAVVAYVVAICTMVWRAAARVGRSGAPRAGEWAGLAGAIFFALSDTLIALDRFHGPVPYARVPIILLYWTGQAGIAWSARSR
;
A
#
# COMPACT_ATOMS: atom_id res chain seq x y z
N ASN A 1 0.22 18.94 2.99
CA ASN A 1 0.85 17.79 3.66
C ASN A 1 0.51 16.52 2.86
N ARG A 2 1.49 15.88 2.21
CA ARG A 2 1.27 14.74 1.28
C ARG A 2 0.72 13.49 1.98
N LEU A 3 1.14 13.23 3.22
CA LEU A 3 0.60 12.11 4.01
C LEU A 3 -0.86 12.32 4.37
N ALA A 4 -1.24 13.53 4.78
CA ALA A 4 -2.63 13.85 5.08
C ALA A 4 -3.54 13.72 3.85
N ALA A 5 -3.03 14.11 2.67
CA ALA A 5 -3.75 13.89 1.41
C ALA A 5 -3.94 12.39 1.12
N GLY A 6 -2.91 11.57 1.35
CA GLY A 6 -3.02 10.12 1.21
C GLY A 6 -4.08 9.51 2.13
N LEU A 7 -4.09 9.90 3.41
CA LEU A 7 -5.10 9.46 4.39
C LEU A 7 -6.53 9.87 3.99
N ALA A 8 -6.70 11.13 3.55
CA ALA A 8 -8.00 11.62 3.10
C ALA A 8 -8.49 10.87 1.84
N LEU A 9 -7.60 10.60 0.89
CA LEU A 9 -7.91 9.81 -0.30
C LEU A 9 -8.25 8.36 0.03
N SER A 10 -7.58 7.75 1.02
CA SER A 10 -7.96 6.42 1.49
C SER A 10 -9.34 6.41 2.15
N LEU A 11 -9.68 7.44 2.94
CA LEU A 11 -11.02 7.56 3.53
C LEU A 11 -12.10 7.73 2.44
N ILE A 12 -11.82 8.51 1.41
CA ILE A 12 -12.69 8.61 0.23
C ILE A 12 -12.79 7.24 -0.46
N GLY A 13 -11.67 6.52 -0.57
CA GLY A 13 -11.63 5.15 -1.09
C GLY A 13 -12.51 4.18 -0.32
N ASP A 14 -12.51 4.23 1.01
CA ASP A 14 -13.36 3.43 1.89
C ASP A 14 -14.85 3.68 1.62
N VAL A 15 -15.23 4.93 1.33
CA VAL A 15 -16.62 5.24 0.94
C VAL A 15 -16.90 4.75 -0.46
N LEU A 16 -16.03 5.04 -1.43
CA LEU A 16 -16.28 4.75 -2.85
C LEU A 16 -16.28 3.25 -3.17
N ILE A 17 -15.50 2.44 -2.46
CA ILE A 17 -15.37 1.00 -2.73
C ILE A 17 -16.69 0.24 -2.48
N GLU A 18 -17.51 0.72 -1.56
CA GLU A 18 -18.85 0.18 -1.26
C GLU A 18 -19.84 0.41 -2.41
N TRP A 19 -19.62 1.44 -3.24
CA TRP A 19 -20.48 1.77 -4.39
C TRP A 19 -19.92 1.24 -5.71
N SER A 20 -18.60 1.33 -5.88
CA SER A 20 -17.90 0.88 -7.07
C SER A 20 -16.47 0.51 -6.72
N PHE A 21 -16.14 -0.77 -6.91
CA PHE A 21 -14.78 -1.27 -6.71
C PHE A 21 -13.74 -0.47 -7.50
N ALA A 22 -14.04 -0.13 -8.76
CA ALA A 22 -13.13 0.64 -9.61
C ALA A 22 -12.92 2.07 -9.09
N ALA A 23 -13.99 2.73 -8.60
CA ALA A 23 -13.89 4.07 -8.02
C ALA A 23 -13.09 4.07 -6.71
N GLY A 24 -13.35 3.10 -5.83
CA GLY A 24 -12.55 2.89 -4.62
C GLY A 24 -11.08 2.63 -4.94
N LEU A 25 -10.80 1.70 -5.87
CA LEU A 25 -9.45 1.37 -6.32
C LEU A 25 -8.71 2.60 -6.86
N ALA A 26 -9.39 3.45 -7.63
CA ALA A 26 -8.81 4.70 -8.14
C ALA A 26 -8.48 5.70 -7.02
N ALA A 27 -9.36 5.87 -6.03
CA ALA A 27 -9.10 6.74 -4.88
C ALA A 27 -7.92 6.23 -4.03
N PHE A 28 -7.87 4.92 -3.75
CA PHE A 28 -6.73 4.32 -3.06
C PHE A 28 -5.43 4.44 -3.87
N LEU A 29 -5.48 4.29 -5.19
CA LEU A 29 -4.31 4.48 -6.07
C LEU A 29 -3.75 5.90 -5.91
N LEU A 30 -4.60 6.92 -5.93
CA LEU A 30 -4.19 8.31 -5.68
C LEU A 30 -3.62 8.47 -4.26
N GLY A 31 -4.19 7.78 -3.27
CA GLY A 31 -3.67 7.73 -1.91
C GLY A 31 -2.24 7.17 -1.85
N HIS A 32 -1.99 6.05 -2.53
CA HIS A 32 -0.66 5.44 -2.66
C HIS A 32 0.33 6.37 -3.35
N ILE A 33 -0.08 7.08 -4.41
CA ILE A 33 0.75 8.09 -5.07
C ILE A 33 1.12 9.22 -4.11
N ALA A 34 0.18 9.69 -3.28
CA ALA A 34 0.46 10.70 -2.27
C ALA A 34 1.46 10.20 -1.20
N TYR A 35 1.33 8.94 -0.76
CA TYR A 35 2.29 8.30 0.15
C TYR A 35 3.68 8.13 -0.48
N ILE A 36 3.76 7.68 -1.74
CA ILE A 36 5.00 7.59 -2.51
C ILE A 36 5.68 8.96 -2.58
N ALA A 37 4.93 10.00 -2.96
CA ALA A 37 5.44 11.36 -3.06
C ALA A 37 5.91 11.90 -1.69
N ALA A 38 5.24 11.51 -0.61
CA ALA A 38 5.70 11.83 0.73
C ALA A 38 7.01 11.10 1.07
N PHE A 39 7.13 9.81 0.80
CA PHE A 39 8.32 9.03 1.12
C PHE A 39 9.53 9.38 0.25
N LEU A 40 9.31 9.77 -1.00
CA LEU A 40 10.34 10.32 -1.88
C LEU A 40 10.88 11.67 -1.38
N ALA A 41 10.04 12.49 -0.74
CA ALA A 41 10.47 13.76 -0.15
C ALA A 41 11.48 13.54 0.99
N ASP A 42 11.34 12.45 1.75
CA ASP A 42 12.25 12.13 2.86
C ASP A 42 13.62 11.63 2.36
N THR A 43 13.62 10.89 1.25
CA THR A 43 14.84 10.47 0.56
C THR A 43 14.57 10.12 -0.90
N ALA A 44 15.39 10.66 -1.81
CA ALA A 44 15.38 10.31 -3.23
C ALA A 44 16.28 9.09 -3.54
N ARG A 45 17.06 8.60 -2.57
CA ARG A 45 17.94 7.44 -2.81
C ARG A 45 17.09 6.22 -3.17
N PRO A 46 17.40 5.52 -4.28
CA PRO A 46 16.55 4.42 -4.73
C PRO A 46 16.64 3.20 -3.80
N ARG A 47 17.85 2.82 -3.37
CA ARG A 47 18.08 1.61 -2.54
C ARG A 47 17.42 0.37 -3.17
N LEU A 48 17.76 0.10 -4.44
CA LEU A 48 17.12 -0.90 -5.31
C LEU A 48 17.12 -2.32 -4.73
N LEU A 49 18.13 -2.68 -3.93
CA LEU A 49 18.15 -3.98 -3.25
C LEU A 49 16.93 -4.19 -2.34
N ARG A 50 16.35 -3.13 -1.77
CA ARG A 50 15.12 -3.20 -0.99
C ARG A 50 13.87 -3.38 -1.85
N ALA A 51 13.93 -3.02 -3.14
CA ALA A 51 12.82 -3.19 -4.08
C ALA A 51 12.66 -4.66 -4.51
N LEU A 52 13.76 -5.42 -4.60
CA LEU A 52 13.77 -6.80 -5.12
C LEU A 52 12.75 -7.73 -4.45
N PRO A 53 12.72 -7.92 -3.12
CA PRO A 53 11.74 -8.80 -2.50
C PRO A 53 10.30 -8.31 -2.67
N ILE A 54 10.10 -6.99 -2.71
CA ILE A 54 8.78 -6.36 -2.86
C ILE A 54 8.26 -6.53 -4.29
N ALA A 55 9.13 -6.35 -5.28
CA ALA A 55 8.80 -6.55 -6.68
C ALA A 55 8.53 -8.02 -6.98
N ALA A 56 9.32 -8.94 -6.42
CA ALA A 56 9.07 -10.37 -6.52
C ALA A 56 7.71 -10.76 -5.93
N TYR A 57 7.37 -10.22 -4.75
CA TYR A 57 6.06 -10.40 -4.13
C TYR A 57 4.92 -9.87 -5.01
N GLY A 58 5.02 -8.62 -5.49
CA GLY A 58 4.00 -8.01 -6.34
C GLY A 58 3.79 -8.75 -7.66
N ALA A 59 4.89 -9.16 -8.32
CA ALA A 59 4.83 -9.95 -9.54
C ALA A 59 4.22 -11.33 -9.29
N GLY A 60 4.59 -12.00 -8.20
CA GLY A 60 4.01 -13.29 -7.80
C GLY A 60 2.50 -13.19 -7.55
N MET A 61 2.06 -12.16 -6.82
CA MET A 61 0.64 -11.93 -6.54
C MET A 61 -0.15 -11.59 -7.81
N ALA A 62 0.40 -10.73 -8.67
CA ALA A 62 -0.24 -10.39 -9.95
C ALA A 62 -0.36 -11.61 -10.88
N ALA A 63 0.67 -12.45 -10.94
CA ALA A 63 0.65 -13.70 -11.70
C ALA A 63 -0.36 -14.70 -11.13
N PHE A 64 -0.42 -14.83 -9.80
CA PHE A 64 -1.37 -15.72 -9.11
C PHE A 64 -2.83 -15.32 -9.35
N LEU A 65 -3.14 -14.02 -9.31
CA LEU A 65 -4.50 -13.52 -9.51
C LEU A 65 -4.90 -13.42 -10.99
N TRP A 66 -3.93 -13.47 -11.92
CA TRP A 66 -4.12 -13.22 -13.36
C TRP A 66 -5.36 -13.89 -14.01
N PRO A 67 -5.68 -15.16 -13.71
CA PRO A 67 -6.84 -15.82 -14.29
C PRO A 67 -8.17 -15.15 -13.90
N GLY A 68 -8.28 -14.63 -12.67
CA GLY A 68 -9.50 -14.06 -12.10
C GLY A 68 -9.71 -12.55 -12.34
N LEU A 69 -8.72 -11.85 -12.91
CA LEU A 69 -8.76 -10.39 -13.04
C LEU A 69 -9.72 -9.87 -14.13
N GLY A 70 -10.04 -10.68 -15.15
CA GLY A 70 -10.91 -10.27 -16.27
C GLY A 70 -10.50 -8.92 -16.90
N ASP A 71 -11.47 -8.03 -17.08
CA ASP A 71 -11.25 -6.69 -17.65
C ASP A 71 -10.54 -5.72 -16.68
N LEU A 72 -10.49 -6.05 -15.39
CA LEU A 72 -9.82 -5.22 -14.37
C LEU A 72 -8.29 -5.41 -14.35
N ARG A 73 -7.73 -6.29 -15.19
CA ARG A 73 -6.28 -6.55 -15.28
C ARG A 73 -5.41 -5.30 -15.29
N PRO A 74 -5.62 -4.32 -16.20
CA PRO A 74 -4.74 -3.14 -16.25
C PRO A 74 -4.83 -2.30 -14.98
N ALA A 75 -6.04 -2.15 -14.43
CA ALA A 75 -6.27 -1.37 -13.22
C ALA A 75 -5.61 -2.02 -12.01
N VAL A 76 -5.74 -3.33 -11.85
CA VAL A 76 -5.13 -4.08 -10.74
C VAL A 76 -3.61 -4.12 -10.86
N VAL A 77 -3.05 -4.30 -12.06
CA VAL A 77 -1.58 -4.24 -12.25
C VAL A 77 -1.04 -2.87 -11.91
N ALA A 78 -1.67 -1.78 -12.37
CA ALA A 78 -1.27 -0.42 -12.01
C ALA A 78 -1.32 -0.20 -10.49
N TYR A 79 -2.35 -0.73 -9.84
CA TYR A 79 -2.50 -0.68 -8.39
C TYR A 79 -1.40 -1.45 -7.65
N VAL A 80 -1.10 -2.69 -8.08
CA VAL A 80 -0.02 -3.52 -7.51
C VAL A 80 1.34 -2.84 -7.66
N VAL A 81 1.60 -2.20 -8.79
CA VAL A 81 2.83 -1.41 -8.98
C VAL A 81 2.88 -0.24 -8.00
N ALA A 82 1.79 0.49 -7.82
CA ALA A 82 1.72 1.61 -6.90
C ALA A 82 1.95 1.17 -5.45
N ILE A 83 1.27 0.12 -4.98
CA ILE A 83 1.43 -0.34 -3.59
C ILE A 83 2.83 -0.90 -3.32
N CYS A 84 3.40 -1.66 -4.26
CA CYS A 84 4.78 -2.15 -4.17
C CYS A 84 5.77 -0.98 -4.16
N THR A 85 5.53 0.06 -4.98
CA THR A 85 6.35 1.28 -4.98
C THR A 85 6.24 2.00 -3.65
N MET A 86 5.05 2.12 -3.07
CA MET A 86 4.85 2.71 -1.74
C MET A 86 5.66 1.96 -0.67
N VAL A 87 5.53 0.63 -0.60
CA VAL A 87 6.28 -0.20 0.37
C VAL A 87 7.78 -0.06 0.15
N TRP A 88 8.24 -0.06 -1.10
CA TRP A 88 9.65 0.14 -1.43
C TRP A 88 10.15 1.53 -1.00
N ARG A 89 9.39 2.60 -1.26
CA ARG A 89 9.77 3.94 -0.81
C ARG A 89 9.77 4.04 0.71
N ALA A 90 8.82 3.42 1.40
CA ALA A 90 8.83 3.33 2.87
C ALA A 90 10.09 2.60 3.36
N ALA A 91 10.42 1.46 2.76
CA ALA A 91 11.61 0.69 3.08
C ALA A 91 12.87 1.50 2.80
N ALA A 92 12.94 2.24 1.69
CA ALA A 92 14.08 3.08 1.32
C ALA A 92 14.34 4.21 2.32
N ARG A 93 13.38 4.63 3.15
CA ARG A 93 13.61 5.63 4.20
C ARG A 93 14.35 5.12 5.42
N VAL A 94 14.25 3.82 5.74
CA VAL A 94 14.82 3.25 6.97
C VAL A 94 16.34 3.43 7.01
N GLY A 95 16.84 4.20 7.98
CA GLY A 95 18.25 4.56 8.12
C GLY A 95 18.73 5.53 7.03
N ARG A 96 17.89 6.44 6.55
CA ARG A 96 18.28 7.45 5.54
C ARG A 96 19.34 8.43 6.04
N SER A 97 19.38 8.69 7.35
CA SER A 97 20.26 9.68 8.00
C SER A 97 21.17 9.05 9.05
N GLY A 98 21.48 7.75 8.93
CA GLY A 98 22.27 7.00 9.91
C GLY A 98 21.43 5.92 10.59
N ALA A 99 21.42 5.90 11.92
CA ALA A 99 20.64 4.94 12.70
C ALA A 99 19.13 5.06 12.38
N PRO A 100 18.43 3.94 12.11
CA PRO A 100 17.00 3.94 11.85
C PRO A 100 16.19 4.57 12.99
N ARG A 101 15.24 5.44 12.63
CA ARG A 101 14.35 6.10 13.61
C ARG A 101 13.04 5.32 13.77
N ALA A 102 12.42 5.42 14.95
CA ALA A 102 11.17 4.70 15.25
C ALA A 102 10.06 4.95 14.22
N GLY A 103 9.87 6.19 13.76
CA GLY A 103 8.83 6.47 12.76
C GLY A 103 9.21 6.06 11.32
N GLU A 104 10.47 5.83 11.00
CA GLU A 104 10.84 5.18 9.72
C GLU A 104 10.37 3.73 9.72
N TRP A 105 10.60 3.01 10.84
CA TRP A 105 10.08 1.67 11.05
C TRP A 105 8.55 1.64 11.09
N ALA A 106 7.91 2.58 11.80
CA ALA A 106 6.45 2.66 11.84
C ALA A 106 5.85 2.88 10.44
N GLY A 107 6.48 3.72 9.62
CA GLY A 107 6.03 3.95 8.24
C GLY A 107 6.24 2.76 7.32
N LEU A 108 7.32 1.98 7.50
CA LEU A 108 7.53 0.72 6.76
C LEU A 108 6.53 -0.34 7.20
N ALA A 109 6.38 -0.58 8.50
CA ALA A 109 5.39 -1.52 9.03
C ALA A 109 3.98 -1.14 8.58
N GLY A 110 3.65 0.15 8.62
CA GLY A 110 2.37 0.67 8.14
C GLY A 110 2.12 0.37 6.66
N ALA A 111 3.11 0.63 5.80
CA ALA A 111 3.00 0.31 4.37
C ALA A 111 2.85 -1.20 4.11
N ILE A 112 3.53 -2.04 4.88
CA ILE A 112 3.41 -3.52 4.78
C ILE A 112 2.01 -3.96 5.20
N PHE A 113 1.50 -3.50 6.34
CA PHE A 113 0.16 -3.88 6.80
C PHE A 113 -0.94 -3.43 5.83
N PHE A 114 -0.79 -2.24 5.24
CA PHE A 114 -1.68 -1.80 4.16
C PHE A 114 -1.62 -2.79 2.99
N ALA A 115 -0.43 -3.14 2.51
CA ALA A 115 -0.30 -4.09 1.40
C ALA A 115 -0.87 -5.48 1.71
N LEU A 116 -0.76 -5.94 2.96
CA LEU A 116 -1.37 -7.20 3.40
C LEU A 116 -2.91 -7.11 3.44
N SER A 117 -3.46 -5.97 3.87
CA SER A 117 -4.91 -5.70 3.79
C SER A 117 -5.41 -5.83 2.34
N ASP A 118 -4.75 -5.14 1.41
CA ASP A 118 -5.14 -5.16 -0.01
C ASP A 118 -4.96 -6.52 -0.65
N THR A 119 -3.98 -7.30 -0.18
CA THR A 119 -3.80 -8.69 -0.60
C THR A 119 -4.98 -9.56 -0.20
N LEU A 120 -5.51 -9.40 1.02
CA LEU A 120 -6.71 -10.13 1.44
C LEU A 120 -7.94 -9.72 0.62
N ILE A 121 -8.11 -8.42 0.33
CA ILE A 121 -9.19 -7.93 -0.55
C ILE A 121 -9.06 -8.56 -1.94
N ALA A 122 -7.85 -8.60 -2.49
CA ALA A 122 -7.59 -9.14 -3.82
C ALA A 122 -7.83 -10.65 -3.89
N LEU A 123 -7.43 -11.40 -2.86
CA LEU A 123 -7.71 -12.84 -2.76
C LEU A 123 -9.21 -13.13 -2.68
N ASP A 124 -9.91 -12.45 -1.76
CA ASP A 124 -11.36 -12.61 -1.55
C ASP A 124 -12.16 -12.30 -2.83
N ARG A 125 -11.71 -11.30 -3.59
CA ARG A 125 -12.41 -10.84 -4.80
C ARG A 125 -12.06 -11.61 -6.08
N PHE A 126 -10.79 -11.95 -6.29
CA PHE A 126 -10.32 -12.46 -7.59
C PHE A 126 -9.90 -13.94 -7.57
N HIS A 127 -9.71 -14.54 -6.40
CA HIS A 127 -9.36 -15.95 -6.28
C HIS A 127 -10.52 -16.79 -5.74
N GLY A 128 -11.18 -16.32 -4.68
CA GLY A 128 -12.33 -16.98 -4.06
C GLY A 128 -12.57 -16.46 -2.64
N PRO A 129 -13.76 -16.69 -2.08
CA PRO A 129 -14.15 -16.12 -0.79
C PRO A 129 -13.21 -16.60 0.31
N VAL A 130 -12.65 -15.64 1.06
CA VAL A 130 -11.79 -15.89 2.21
C VAL A 130 -12.65 -15.82 3.48
N PRO A 131 -12.83 -16.94 4.22
CA PRO A 131 -13.67 -16.94 5.41
C PRO A 131 -13.23 -15.89 6.43
N TYR A 132 -14.18 -15.09 6.89
CA TYR A 132 -13.96 -14.05 7.90
C TYR A 132 -12.96 -12.95 7.52
N ALA A 133 -12.66 -12.75 6.23
CA ALA A 133 -11.64 -11.80 5.76
C ALA A 133 -11.84 -10.35 6.20
N ARG A 134 -13.10 -9.94 6.42
CA ARG A 134 -13.45 -8.55 6.77
C ARG A 134 -12.71 -8.04 8.01
N VAL A 135 -12.63 -8.84 9.08
CA VAL A 135 -11.99 -8.39 10.34
C VAL A 135 -10.47 -8.24 10.17
N PRO A 136 -9.73 -9.24 9.65
CA PRO A 136 -8.31 -9.08 9.33
C PRO A 136 -8.02 -7.92 8.38
N ILE A 137 -8.83 -7.71 7.34
CA ILE A 137 -8.68 -6.58 6.40
C ILE A 137 -8.71 -5.25 7.17
N ILE A 138 -9.75 -5.01 7.96
CA ILE A 138 -9.92 -3.76 8.72
C ILE A 138 -8.77 -3.55 9.72
N LEU A 139 -8.35 -4.62 10.43
CA LEU A 139 -7.25 -4.53 11.40
C LEU A 139 -5.92 -4.20 10.72
N LEU A 140 -5.59 -4.88 9.62
CA LEU A 140 -4.38 -4.63 8.85
C LEU A 140 -4.40 -3.22 8.25
N TYR A 141 -5.53 -2.80 7.68
CA TYR A 141 -5.71 -1.49 7.09
C TYR A 141 -5.48 -0.37 8.12
N TRP A 142 -6.22 -0.36 9.24
CA TRP A 142 -6.09 0.70 10.23
C TRP A 142 -4.75 0.69 10.95
N THR A 143 -4.16 -0.48 11.19
CA THR A 143 -2.78 -0.58 11.69
C THR A 143 -1.80 0.01 10.68
N GLY A 144 -2.04 -0.25 9.39
CA GLY A 144 -1.30 0.31 8.27
C GLY A 144 -1.32 1.84 8.26
N GLN A 145 -2.53 2.40 8.28
CA GLN A 145 -2.77 3.84 8.30
C GLN A 145 -2.17 4.50 9.55
N ALA A 146 -2.32 3.89 10.72
CA ALA A 146 -1.74 4.39 11.96
C ALA A 146 -0.21 4.44 11.91
N GLY A 147 0.45 3.40 11.37
CA GLY A 147 1.90 3.38 11.18
C GLY A 147 2.40 4.46 10.21
N ILE A 148 1.70 4.64 9.08
CA ILE A 148 2.00 5.70 8.10
C ILE A 148 1.80 7.08 8.73
N ALA A 149 0.71 7.32 9.45
CA ALA A 149 0.44 8.57 10.15
C ALA A 149 1.47 8.87 11.24
N TRP A 150 1.82 7.87 12.06
CA TRP A 150 2.85 8.01 13.10
C TRP A 150 4.22 8.39 12.51
N SER A 151 4.54 7.88 11.32
CA SER A 151 5.79 8.21 10.63
C SER A 151 5.94 9.71 10.32
N ALA A 152 4.85 10.48 10.32
CA ALA A 152 4.89 11.93 10.14
C ALA A 152 5.53 12.66 11.34
N ARG A 153 5.45 12.10 12.55
CA ARG A 153 5.95 12.73 13.79
C ARG A 153 7.47 12.73 13.89
N SER A 154 8.16 11.93 13.09
CA SER A 154 9.61 11.71 13.16
C SER A 154 10.37 12.14 11.90
N ARG A 155 9.72 12.88 11.00
CA ARG A 155 10.30 13.33 9.73
C ARG A 155 11.34 14.42 9.93
#